data_AF-X1D6Y3-F1
#
_entry.id   AF-X1D6Y3-F1
#
_cell.length_a   1.000
_cell.length_b   1.000
_cell.length_c   1.000
_cell.angle_alpha   90.00
_cell.angle_beta   90.00
_cell.angle_gamma   90.00
#
_symmetry.space_group_name_H-M   'P 1'
#
loop_
_entity.id
_entity.type
_entity.pdbx_description
1 polymer ?
#
loop_
_entity_poly.entity_id
_entity_poly.type
_entity_poly.pdbx_seq_one_letter_code
_entity_poly.pdbx_strand_id
1 'polypeptide(L)' 'MEAVQAEDLTKRFGDFTAVDHASFTVKEGEVFGFLGPNGAGKTTTISMLCTLLQPTEG' A
#
# COMPACT_ATOMS: atom_id res chain seq x y z
N MET A 1 -6.96 -4.66 18.22
CA MET A 1 -5.63 -4.13 17.93
C MET A 1 -5.52 -3.96 16.43
N GLU A 2 -4.87 -2.91 15.94
CA GLU A 2 -4.55 -2.80 14.51
C GLU A 2 -3.31 -3.62 14.22
N ALA A 3 -3.38 -4.50 13.21
CA ALA A 3 -2.27 -5.32 12.77
C ALA A 3 -1.45 -4.61 11.66
N VAL A 4 -2.12 -3.78 10.87
CA VAL A 4 -1.50 -2.92 9.85
C VAL A 4 -2.15 -1.55 9.90
N GLN A 5 -1.33 -0.50 9.84
CA GLN A 5 -1.74 0.88 9.68
C GLN A 5 -0.89 1.49 8.56
N ALA A 6 -1.54 2.03 7.53
CA ALA A 6 -0.92 2.78 6.45
C ALA A 6 -1.54 4.17 6.41
N GLU A 7 -0.70 5.20 6.44
CA GLU A 7 -1.10 6.61 6.41
C GLU A 7 -0.39 7.28 5.25
N ASP A 8 -1.18 7.82 4.32
CA ASP A 8 -0.74 8.55 3.13
C ASP A 8 0.35 7.81 2.32
N LEU A 9 0.31 6.47 2.35
CA LEU A 9 1.32 5.61 1.77
C LEU A 9 1.41 5.86 0.26
N THR A 10 2.58 6.32 -0.17
CA THR A 10 2.79 6.79 -1.54
C THR A 10 3.99 6.11 -2.16
N LYS A 11 3.87 5.70 -3.43
CA LYS A 11 4.99 5.21 -4.23
C LYS A 11 5.06 5.88 -5.57
N ARG A 12 6.19 6.55 -5.82
CA ARG A 12 6.57 7.12 -7.11
C ARG A 12 7.78 6.38 -7.70
N PHE A 13 7.75 6.18 -9.01
CA PHE A 13 8.84 5.68 -9.84
C PHE A 13 9.16 6.75 -10.88
N GLY A 14 10.11 7.64 -10.56
CA GLY A 14 10.29 8.87 -11.33
C GLY A 14 8.99 9.69 -11.33
N ASP A 15 8.51 10.07 -12.51
CA ASP A 15 7.28 10.86 -12.67
C ASP A 15 5.99 10.04 -12.55
N PHE A 16 6.08 8.70 -12.50
CA PHE A 16 4.92 7.83 -12.41
C PHE A 16 4.55 7.54 -10.95
N THR A 17 3.31 7.85 -10.56
CA THR A 17 2.78 7.55 -9.23
C THR A 17 1.99 6.24 -9.27
N ALA A 18 2.53 5.18 -8.66
CA ALA A 18 1.95 3.85 -8.65
C ALA A 18 0.94 3.64 -7.50
N VAL A 19 1.18 4.31 -6.38
CA VAL A 19 0.28 4.38 -5.22
C VAL A 19 0.27 5.83 -4.76
N ASP A 20 -0.91 6.40 -4.57
CA ASP A 20 -1.09 7.82 -4.29
C ASP A 20 -1.89 7.99 -2.99
N HIS A 21 -1.22 8.39 -1.91
CA HIS A 21 -1.79 8.71 -0.61
C HIS A 21 -2.82 7.67 -0.10
N ALA A 22 -2.43 6.39 -0.10
CA ALA A 22 -3.31 5.31 0.33
C ALA A 22 -3.33 5.18 1.86
N SER A 23 -4.48 5.44 2.48
CA SER A 23 -4.67 5.35 3.93
C SER A 23 -5.68 4.27 4.30
N PHE A 24 -5.29 3.31 5.13
CA PHE A 24 -6.17 2.23 5.63
C PHE A 24 -5.59 1.54 6.87
N THR A 25 -6.46 0.88 7.62
CA THR A 25 -6.12 0.06 8.78
C THR A 25 -6.64 -1.36 8.57
N VAL A 26 -5.90 -2.36 9.01
CA VAL A 26 -6.34 -3.76 9.04
C VAL A 26 -6.33 -4.25 10.48
N LYS A 27 -7.46 -4.79 10.93
CA LYS A 27 -7.60 -5.31 12.29
C LYS A 27 -6.93 -6.67 12.44
N GLU A 28 -6.48 -6.98 13.65
CA GLU A 28 -6.01 -8.32 13.97
C GLU A 28 -7.08 -9.39 13.67
N GLY A 29 -6.71 -10.42 12.91
CA GLY A 29 -7.61 -11.50 12.48
C GLY A 29 -8.50 -11.17 11.28
N GLU A 30 -8.41 -9.97 10.70
CA GLU A 30 -9.17 -9.58 9.51
C GLU A 30 -8.56 -10.17 8.24
N VAL A 31 -9.41 -10.71 7.36
CA VAL A 31 -9.01 -11.06 5.99
C VAL A 31 -9.19 -9.83 5.11
N PHE A 32 -8.08 -9.21 4.73
CA PHE A 32 -8.04 -8.01 3.91
C PHE A 32 -7.39 -8.31 2.54
N GLY A 33 -7.89 -7.70 1.46
CA GLY A 33 -7.34 -7.88 0.13
C GLY A 33 -7.60 -6.68 -0.79
N PHE A 34 -6.67 -6.44 -1.72
CA PHE A 34 -6.80 -5.41 -2.74
C PHE A 34 -7.43 -5.98 -4.02
N LEU A 35 -8.46 -5.33 -4.55
CA LEU A 35 -9.11 -5.67 -5.81
C LEU A 35 -9.03 -4.49 -6.79
N GLY A 36 -8.72 -4.78 -8.06
CA GLY A 36 -8.59 -3.76 -9.09
C GLY A 36 -7.89 -4.28 -10.35
N PRO A 37 -7.88 -3.51 -11.45
CA PRO A 37 -7.26 -3.91 -12.70
C PRO A 37 -5.73 -3.98 -12.61
N ASN A 38 -5.08 -4.51 -13.65
CA ASN A 38 -3.62 -4.48 -13.76
C ASN A 38 -3.12 -3.03 -13.77
N GLY A 39 -2.02 -2.78 -13.06
CA GLY A 39 -1.46 -1.43 -12.90
C GLY A 39 -2.10 -0.57 -11.80
N ALA A 40 -3.16 -1.02 -11.12
CA ALA A 40 -3.83 -0.25 -10.07
C ALA A 40 -3.05 -0.13 -8.73
N GLY A 41 -1.76 -0.44 -8.69
CA GLY A 41 -0.93 -0.31 -7.47
C GLY A 41 -0.98 -1.47 -6.46
N LYS A 42 -1.85 -2.48 -6.63
CA LYS A 42 -2.04 -3.59 -5.67
C LYS A 42 -0.74 -4.27 -5.19
N THR A 43 0.04 -4.81 -6.13
CA THR A 43 1.31 -5.50 -5.80
C THR A 43 2.32 -4.53 -5.21
N THR A 44 2.37 -3.29 -5.72
CA THR A 44 3.22 -2.23 -5.18
C THR A 44 2.91 -1.95 -3.71
N THR A 45 1.63 -1.81 -3.35
CA THR A 45 1.19 -1.63 -1.95
C THR A 45 1.60 -2.82 -1.09
N ILE A 46 1.32 -4.05 -1.53
CA ILE A 46 1.71 -5.26 -0.77
C ILE A 46 3.24 -5.31 -0.56
N SER A 47 4.03 -5.03 -1.60
CA SER A 47 5.49 -4.99 -1.47
C SER A 47 5.97 -3.94 -0.48
N MET A 48 5.30 -2.79 -0.39
CA MET A 48 5.62 -1.77 0.62
C MET A 48 5.31 -2.24 2.04
N LEU A 49 4.11 -2.79 2.27
CA LEU A 49 3.73 -3.34 3.59
C LEU A 49 4.66 -4.48 4.04
N CYS A 50 5.13 -5.30 3.10
CA CYS A 50 6.07 -6.39 3.37
C CYS A 50 7.54 -5.93 3.43
N THR A 51 7.83 -4.63 3.38
CA THR A 51 9.20 -4.05 3.39
C THR A 51 10.10 -4.47 2.23
N LEU A 52 9.53 -5.06 1.17
CA LEU A 52 10.22 -5.43 -0.06
C LEU A 52 10.45 -4.22 -0.98
N LEU A 53 9.71 -3.15 -0.75
CA LEU A 53 9.80 -1.90 -1.49
C LEU A 53 9.66 -0.73 -0.51
N GLN A 54 10.58 0.22 -0.53
CA GLN A 54 10.42 1.42 0.29
C GLN A 54 9.35 2.35 -0.30
N PRO A 55 8.45 2.92 0.51
CA PRO A 55 7.58 4.01 0.07
C PRO A 55 8.41 5.22 -0.35
N THR A 56 7.81 6.09 -1.14
CA THR A 56 8.37 7.42 -1.42
C THR A 56 8.05 8.37 -0.27
N GLU A 57 6.82 8.30 0.25
CA GLU A 57 6.28 9.10 1.36
C GLU A 57 5.26 8.24 2.14
N GLY A 58 5.00 8.60 3.40
CA GLY A 58 4.15 7.84 4.32
C GLY A 58 4.86 6.70 5.03
#